data_AF-A0A1F4DK54-F1
#
_entry.id   AF-A0A1F4DK54-F1
#
_cell.length_a   1.000
_cell.length_b   1.000
_cell.length_c   1.000
_cell.angle_alpha   90.00
_cell.angle_beta   90.00
_cell.angle_gamma   90.00
#
_symmetry.space_group_name_H-M   'P 1'
#
loop_
_entity.id
_entity.type
_entity.pdbx_description
1 polymer ?
#
loop_
_entity_poly.entity_id
_entity_poly.type
_entity_poly.pdbx_seq_one_letter_code
_entity_poly.pdbx_strand_id
1 'polypeptide(L)'
;MALNPDQIGPGFYDELRRHYSEEEIVELGAFIGFNIGYHTFFGTLKFYPMFSPDGRLVSQDESARIYGEKPASLEKTDQTADERR
;
A
#
# COMPACT_ATOMS: atom_id res chain seq x y z
N MET A 1 0.16 -9.85 0.00
CA MET A 1 -0.99 -9.38 -0.80
C MET A 1 -0.59 -8.45 -1.95
N ALA A 2 -0.18 -7.20 -1.71
CA ALA A 2 0.11 -6.25 -2.81
C ALA A 2 1.41 -6.52 -3.58
N LEU A 3 2.48 -6.92 -2.88
CA LEU A 3 3.82 -7.05 -3.45
C LEU A 3 4.15 -8.48 -3.93
N ASN A 4 3.48 -9.48 -3.34
CA ASN A 4 3.63 -10.90 -3.65
C ASN A 4 2.25 -11.58 -3.54
N PRO A 5 1.37 -11.46 -4.55
CA PRO A 5 0.03 -12.04 -4.53
C PRO A 5 0.06 -13.58 -4.53
N ASP A 6 1.08 -14.17 -5.17
CA ASP A 6 1.24 -15.62 -5.32
C ASP A 6 1.47 -16.37 -4.00
N GLN A 7 1.80 -15.65 -2.92
CA GLN A 7 1.98 -16.22 -1.59
C GLN A 7 0.66 -16.36 -0.81
N ILE A 8 -0.46 -15.86 -1.34
CA ILE A 8 -1.77 -16.00 -0.71
C ILE A 8 -2.35 -17.35 -1.12
N GLY A 9 -2.32 -18.30 -0.19
CA GLY A 9 -2.86 -19.64 -0.41
C GLY A 9 -3.65 -20.16 0.79
N PRO A 10 -4.09 -21.43 0.74
CA PRO A 10 -4.88 -22.04 1.81
C PRO A 10 -4.26 -21.88 3.20
N GLY A 11 -2.95 -22.13 3.35
CA GLY A 11 -2.25 -22.02 4.63
C GLY A 11 -2.23 -20.59 5.20
N PHE A 12 -2.28 -19.56 4.37
CA PHE A 12 -2.40 -18.17 4.82
C PHE A 12 -3.78 -17.93 5.46
N TYR A 13 -4.85 -18.42 4.82
CA TYR A 13 -6.20 -18.31 5.38
C TYR A 13 -6.40 -19.19 6.61
N ASP A 14 -5.76 -20.36 6.66
CA ASP A 14 -5.81 -21.23 7.84
C ASP A 14 -5.18 -20.55 9.07
N GLU A 15 -4.10 -19.79 8.88
CA GLU A 15 -3.50 -19.00 9.95
C GLU A 15 -4.40 -17.83 10.36
N LEU A 16 -4.98 -17.10 9.41
CA LEU A 16 -5.91 -16.00 9.72
C LEU A 16 -7.12 -16.47 10.55
N ARG A 17 -7.68 -17.64 10.23
CA ARG A 17 -8.81 -18.23 10.96
C ARG A 17 -8.50 -18.57 12.42
N ARG A 18 -7.22 -18.61 12.82
CA ARG A 18 -6.84 -18.77 14.24
C ARG A 18 -7.06 -17.49 15.05
N HIS A 19 -7.16 -16.34 14.38
CA HIS A 19 -7.19 -15.02 15.01
C HIS A 19 -8.47 -14.24 14.71
N TYR A 20 -9.13 -14.54 13.60
CA TYR A 20 -10.25 -13.77 13.08
C TYR A 20 -11.41 -14.67 12.67
N SER A 21 -12.63 -14.14 12.78
CA SER A 21 -13.81 -14.75 12.18
C SER A 21 -13.76 -14.68 10.65
N GLU A 22 -14.61 -15.44 9.98
CA GLU A 22 -14.68 -15.41 8.52
C GLU A 22 -15.12 -14.03 8.00
N GLU A 23 -16.07 -13.38 8.69
CA GLU A 23 -16.53 -12.03 8.39
C GLU A 23 -15.41 -11.00 8.54
N GLU A 24 -14.62 -11.08 9.62
CA GLU A 24 -13.47 -10.20 9.85
C GLU A 24 -12.38 -10.38 8.78
N ILE A 25 -12.16 -11.62 8.32
CA ILE A 25 -11.21 -11.91 7.22
C ILE A 25 -11.71 -11.29 5.91
N VAL A 26 -13.01 -11.36 5.62
CA VAL A 26 -13.61 -10.73 4.43
C VAL A 26 -13.50 -9.21 4.52
N GLU A 27 -13.80 -8.62 5.67
CA GLU A 27 -13.68 -7.18 5.89
C GLU A 27 -12.24 -6.70 5.75
N LEU A 28 -11.28 -7.43 6.33
CA LEU A 28 -9.85 -7.15 6.19
C LEU A 28 -9.41 -7.21 4.73
N GLY A 29 -9.85 -8.24 3.99
CA GLY A 29 -9.58 -8.38 2.57
C GLY A 29 -10.15 -7.21 1.76
N ALA A 30 -11.39 -6.80 2.05
CA ALA A 30 -12.04 -5.65 1.42
C ALA A 30 -11.26 -4.36 1.72
N PHE A 31 -10.91 -4.10 2.97
CA PHE A 31 -10.15 -2.92 3.38
C PHE A 31 -8.82 -2.82 2.64
N ILE A 32 -8.04 -3.92 2.60
CA ILE A 32 -6.75 -3.96 1.90
C ILE A 32 -6.96 -3.75 0.39
N GLY A 33 -7.92 -4.48 -0.21
CA GLY A 33 -8.20 -4.41 -1.64
C GLY A 33 -8.64 -3.02 -2.09
N PHE A 34 -9.55 -2.39 -1.35
CA PHE A 34 -10.00 -1.02 -1.63
C PHE A 34 -8.86 -0.02 -1.48
N ASN A 35 -8.03 -0.11 -0.43
CA ASN A 35 -6.90 0.81 -0.26
C ASN A 35 -5.90 0.71 -1.41
N ILE A 36 -5.52 -0.52 -1.82
CA ILE A 36 -4.63 -0.73 -2.98
C ILE A 36 -5.27 -0.18 -4.26
N GLY A 37 -6.56 -0.48 -4.48
CA GLY A 37 -7.31 -0.01 -5.63
C GLY A 37 -7.40 1.51 -5.70
N TYR A 38 -7.70 2.17 -4.57
CA TYR A 38 -7.74 3.62 -4.48
C TYR A 38 -6.38 4.25 -4.72
N HIS A 39 -5.32 3.77 -4.09
CA HIS A 39 -3.98 4.29 -4.33
C HIS A 39 -3.56 4.14 -5.80
N THR A 40 -3.90 3.01 -6.43
CA THR A 40 -3.63 2.79 -7.86
C THR A 40 -4.43 3.76 -8.72
N PHE A 41 -5.75 3.83 -8.51
CA PHE A 41 -6.66 4.66 -9.29
C PHE A 41 -6.34 6.16 -9.15
N PHE A 42 -6.25 6.67 -7.93
CA PHE A 42 -5.92 8.08 -7.67
C PHE A 42 -4.50 8.45 -8.11
N GLY A 43 -3.57 7.50 -8.11
CA GLY A 43 -2.26 7.65 -8.71
C GLY A 43 -2.35 7.97 -10.20
N THR A 44 -3.25 7.31 -10.95
CA THR A 44 -3.45 7.61 -12.39
C THR A 44 -3.98 9.02 -12.64
N LEU A 45 -4.78 9.55 -11.71
CA LEU A 45 -5.34 10.90 -11.76
C LEU A 45 -4.37 11.98 -11.25
N LYS A 46 -3.17 11.60 -10.77
CA LYS A 46 -2.21 12.50 -10.08
C LYS A 46 -2.87 13.28 -8.94
N PHE A 47 -3.72 12.59 -8.18
CA PHE A 47 -4.41 13.20 -7.04
C PHE A 47 -3.47 13.24 -5.84
N TYR A 48 -2.64 14.28 -5.77
CA TYR A 48 -1.66 14.45 -4.70
C TYR A 48 -2.30 15.07 -3.43
N PRO A 49 -1.73 14.85 -2.24
CA PRO A 49 -2.21 15.46 -1.00
C PRO A 49 -2.36 16.99 -1.09
N MET A 50 -3.44 17.53 -0.54
CA MET A 50 -3.66 19.00 -0.54
C MET A 50 -2.88 19.75 0.55
N PHE A 51 -2.24 19.02 1.46
CA PHE A 51 -1.44 19.58 2.53
C PHE A 51 0.00 19.10 2.41
N SER A 52 0.95 19.99 2.69
CA SER A 52 2.36 19.63 2.86
C SER A 52 2.57 18.81 4.14
N PRO A 53 3.74 18.17 4.33
CA PRO A 53 4.02 17.37 5.52
C PRO A 53 3.93 18.13 6.85
N ASP A 54 4.12 19.46 6.82
CA ASP A 54 3.97 20.37 7.97
C ASP A 54 2.53 20.91 8.14
N GLY A 55 1.57 20.46 7.31
CA GLY A 55 0.14 20.74 7.47
C GLY A 55 -0.37 22.02 6.82
N ARG A 56 0.43 22.69 5.98
CA ARG A 56 -0.01 23.87 5.21
C ARG A 56 -0.72 23.45 3.92
N LEU A 57 -1.76 24.19 3.53
CA LEU A 57 -2.40 23.99 2.23
C LEU A 57 -1.42 24.33 1.08
N VAL A 58 -1.31 23.44 0.09
CA VAL A 58 -0.41 23.59 -1.06
C VAL A 58 -1.17 23.63 -2.39
N SER A 59 -0.57 24.26 -3.41
CA SER A 59 -1.09 24.18 -4.77
C SER A 59 -0.85 22.79 -5.38
N GLN A 60 -1.54 22.46 -6.46
CA GLN A 60 -1.32 21.18 -7.16
C GLN A 60 0.12 21.06 -7.71
N ASP A 61 0.71 22.15 -8.23
CA ASP A 61 2.10 22.14 -8.73
C ASP A 61 3.13 21.97 -7.62
N GLU A 62 2.86 22.53 -6.43
CA GLU A 62 3.69 22.31 -5.24
C GLU A 62 3.53 20.87 -4.73
N SER A 63 2.28 20.38 -4.64
CA SER A 63 1.98 19.01 -4.23
C SER A 63 2.62 17.97 -5.16
N ALA A 64 2.57 18.17 -6.48
CA ALA A 64 3.23 17.32 -7.45
C ALA A 64 4.76 17.29 -7.29
N ARG A 65 5.38 18.39 -6.85
CA ARG A 65 6.83 18.41 -6.56
C ARG A 65 7.18 17.64 -5.29
N ILE A 66 6.29 17.65 -4.29
CA ILE A 66 6.51 16.96 -3.01
C ILE A 66 6.23 15.46 -3.12
N TYR A 67 5.14 15.09 -3.83
CA TYR A 67 4.58 13.73 -3.82
C TYR A 67 4.57 13.04 -5.19
N GLY A 68 4.94 13.74 -6.26
CA GLY A 68 4.88 13.22 -7.63
C GLY A 68 6.03 12.31 -8.03
N GLU A 69 7.08 12.23 -7.22
CA GLU A 69 8.11 11.20 -7.37
C GLU A 69 7.57 9.82 -6.96
N LYS A 70 8.26 8.76 -7.40
CA LYS A 70 7.84 7.38 -7.13
C LYS A 70 7.74 7.19 -5.61
N PRO A 71 6.61 6.70 -5.07
CA PRO A 71 6.49 6.48 -3.63
C PRO A 71 7.62 5.56 -3.16
N ALA A 72 8.35 5.96 -2.11
CA ALA A 72 9.42 5.14 -1.53
C ALA A 72 8.94 3.73 -1.12
N SER A 73 7.64 3.59 -0.81
CA SER A 73 7.01 2.30 -0.51
C SER A 73 6.99 1.30 -1.69
N LEU A 74 7.24 1.78 -2.92
CA LEU A 74 7.34 0.97 -4.13
C LEU A 74 8.81 0.80 -4.59
N GLU A 75 9.77 1.37 -3.87
CA GLU A 75 11.18 1.08 -4.10
C GLU A 75 11.45 -0.34 -3.56
N LYS A 76 11.84 -1.25 -4.46
CA LYS A 76 12.36 -2.55 -4.03
C LYS A 76 13.61 -2.30 -3.20
N THR A 77 13.53 -2.48 -1.89
CA THR A 77 14.73 -2.74 -1.10
C THR A 77 15.28 -4.06 -1.60
N ASP A 78 16.42 -4.04 -2.29
CA ASP A 78 17.13 -5.26 -2.68
C ASP A 78 17.55 -5.99 -1.40
N GLN A 79 16.73 -6.95 -0.96
CA GLN A 79 17.00 -7.81 0.20
C GLN A 79 18.09 -8.87 -0.09
N THR A 80 18.78 -8.79 -1.22
CA THR A 80 19.87 -9.69 -1.61
C THR A 80 21.17 -9.48 -0.84
N ALA A 81 21.24 -8.49 0.07
CA ALA A 81 22.44 -8.19 0.85
C ALA A 81 22.51 -8.84 2.24
N ASP A 82 21.41 -9.42 2.77
CA ASP A 82 21.35 -9.86 4.18
C ASP A 82 21.61 -11.38 4.39
N GLU A 83 21.75 -12.16 3.31
CA GLU A 83 22.07 -13.61 3.41
C GLU A 83 23.58 -13.92 3.40
N ARG A 84 24.45 -12.91 3.57
CA ARG A 84 25.91 -13.09 3.63
C ARG A 84 26.57 -12.49 4.88
N ARG A 85 25.90 -12.53 6.04
CA ARG A 85 26.53 -12.25 7.34
C ARG A 85 26.21 -13.32 8.37
#